data_AF-A0A662THR8-F1
#
_entry.id   AF-A0A662THR8-F1
#
_cell.length_a   1.000
_cell.length_b   1.000
_cell.length_c   1.000
_cell.angle_alpha   90.00
_cell.angle_beta   90.00
_cell.angle_gamma   90.00
#
_symmetry.space_group_name_H-M   'P 1'
#
loop_
_entity.id
_entity.type
_entity.pdbx_description
1 polymer ?
#
loop_
_entity_poly.entity_id
_entity_poly.type
_entity_poly.pdbx_seq_one_letter_code
_entity_poly.pdbx_strand_id
1 'polypeptide(L)'
;MSNSQFYSKKVMEHFLKPRNYGRIENADAVGKVGDPSCGDVMWLYLKIKEKNGKYVIEEAKFETFGCAAAIASSSVATEIIKGKTIEEALKVSNKDILKELGGLPLVKVHCSLLAEDAIREAIYNFMRKKGLQIPEELEKRHEKIKARLDKTLEMHKKLGYVTGEN
;
A
#
# COMPACT_ATOMS: atom_id res chain seq x y z
N MET A 1 19.15 4.78 32.08
CA MET A 1 18.19 3.99 31.27
C MET A 1 18.10 4.61 29.89
N SER A 2 18.97 4.23 28.96
CA SER A 2 18.97 4.80 27.60
C SER A 2 18.33 3.80 26.67
N ASN A 3 17.00 3.90 26.48
CA ASN A 3 16.32 3.14 25.43
C ASN A 3 15.92 4.12 24.33
N SER A 4 16.87 4.37 23.44
CA SER A 4 16.67 4.95 22.12
C SER A 4 15.77 4.02 21.32
N GLN A 5 14.45 4.17 21.42
CA GLN A 5 13.52 3.46 20.54
C GLN A 5 12.86 4.45 19.59
N PHE A 6 13.53 4.72 18.47
CA PHE A 6 13.01 5.55 17.36
C PHE A 6 11.74 4.96 16.71
N TYR A 7 11.49 3.67 16.90
CA TYR A 7 10.30 2.99 16.40
C TYR A 7 9.50 2.39 17.55
N SER A 8 8.17 2.43 17.43
CA SER A 8 7.30 1.77 18.38
C SER A 8 7.53 0.25 18.36
N LYS A 9 7.12 -0.44 19.44
CA LYS A 9 7.15 -1.91 19.49
C LYS A 9 6.36 -2.53 18.33
N LYS A 10 5.21 -1.94 17.98
CA LYS A 10 4.37 -2.40 16.88
C LYS A 10 5.07 -2.26 15.53
N VAL A 11 5.76 -1.15 15.27
CA VAL A 11 6.53 -0.99 14.03
C VAL A 11 7.57 -2.10 13.90
N MET A 12 8.32 -2.37 14.97
CA MET A 12 9.32 -3.44 14.96
C MET A 12 8.68 -4.81 14.79
N GLU A 13 7.51 -5.05 15.38
CA GLU A 13 6.78 -6.29 15.26
C GLU A 13 6.33 -6.58 13.81
N HIS A 14 5.75 -5.59 13.13
CA HIS A 14 5.35 -5.73 11.73
C HIS A 14 6.52 -5.72 10.76
N PHE A 15 7.64 -5.10 11.12
CA PHE A 15 8.87 -5.20 10.34
C PHE A 15 9.50 -6.59 10.42
N LEU A 16 9.65 -7.14 11.64
CA LEU A 16 10.29 -8.43 11.86
C LEU A 16 9.42 -9.62 11.45
N LYS A 17 8.10 -9.49 11.59
CA LYS A 17 7.10 -10.50 11.22
C LYS A 17 5.96 -9.82 10.44
N PRO A 18 6.19 -9.43 9.19
CA PRO A 18 5.15 -8.81 8.38
C PRO A 18 4.00 -9.79 8.16
N ARG A 19 2.77 -9.30 8.35
CA ARG A 19 1.54 -10.03 8.05
C ARG A 19 1.25 -9.86 6.58
N ASN A 20 0.75 -10.91 5.92
CA ASN A 20 0.27 -10.83 4.54
C ASN A 20 1.34 -10.48 3.49
N TYR A 21 2.62 -10.75 3.76
CA TYR A 21 3.66 -10.59 2.74
C TYR A 21 3.52 -11.64 1.62
N GLY A 22 3.70 -11.21 0.37
CA GLY A 22 3.69 -12.05 -0.83
C GLY A 22 2.73 -11.57 -1.91
N ARG A 23 2.55 -12.42 -2.95
CA ARG A 23 1.67 -12.17 -4.10
C ARG A 23 0.38 -12.98 -4.03
N ILE A 24 -0.61 -12.54 -4.78
CA ILE A 24 -1.78 -13.34 -5.17
C ILE A 24 -1.70 -13.48 -6.70
N GLU A 25 -1.45 -14.70 -7.20
CA GLU A 25 -1.23 -14.95 -8.64
C GLU A 25 -2.40 -14.48 -9.52
N ASN A 26 -3.63 -14.67 -9.04
CA ASN A 26 -4.86 -14.26 -9.72
C ASN A 26 -5.62 -13.20 -8.90
N ALA A 27 -4.90 -12.13 -8.53
CA ALA A 27 -5.49 -11.00 -7.82
C ALA A 27 -6.58 -10.33 -8.67
N ASP A 28 -7.71 -10.00 -8.06
CA ASP A 28 -8.79 -9.28 -8.74
C ASP A 28 -8.38 -7.82 -8.96
N ALA A 29 -7.57 -7.29 -8.04
CA ALA A 29 -7.04 -5.93 -8.09
C ALA A 29 -5.57 -5.87 -7.68
N VAL A 30 -4.81 -5.00 -8.34
CA VAL A 30 -3.41 -4.74 -8.01
C VAL A 30 -3.16 -3.25 -7.95
N GLY A 31 -2.71 -2.75 -6.79
CA GLY A 31 -2.27 -1.38 -6.60
C GLY A 31 -0.76 -1.29 -6.66
N LYS A 32 -0.22 -0.46 -7.56
CA LYS A 32 1.23 -0.27 -7.69
C LYS A 32 1.59 1.17 -7.40
N VAL A 33 2.51 1.39 -6.47
CA VAL A 33 2.91 2.73 -6.02
C VAL A 33 4.40 2.83 -5.81
N GLY A 34 4.92 4.04 -5.95
CA GLY A 34 6.32 4.37 -5.67
C GLY A 34 6.47 5.80 -5.18
N ASP A 35 7.46 6.05 -4.34
CA ASP A 35 7.84 7.39 -3.91
C ASP A 35 9.29 7.70 -4.36
N PRO A 36 9.48 8.62 -5.33
CA PRO A 36 10.80 8.91 -5.86
C PRO A 36 11.69 9.66 -4.86
N SER A 37 11.13 10.22 -3.79
CA SER A 37 11.90 10.95 -2.78
C SER A 37 12.74 10.05 -1.86
N CYS A 38 12.28 8.81 -1.66
CA CYS A 38 12.97 7.81 -0.82
C CYS A 38 13.29 6.50 -1.56
N GLY A 39 12.70 6.28 -2.74
CA GLY A 39 12.85 5.08 -3.53
C GLY A 39 11.98 3.90 -3.10
N ASP A 40 11.07 4.07 -2.14
CA ASP A 40 10.19 3.00 -1.72
C ASP A 40 9.19 2.65 -2.85
N VAL A 41 8.96 1.36 -3.08
CA VAL A 41 7.92 0.84 -4.00
C VAL A 41 7.09 -0.23 -3.32
N MET A 42 5.79 -0.25 -3.60
CA MET A 42 4.86 -1.22 -3.01
C MET A 42 3.86 -1.73 -4.05
N TRP A 43 3.62 -3.05 -4.01
CA TRP A 43 2.53 -3.71 -4.71
C TRP A 43 1.55 -4.28 -3.70
N LEU A 44 0.26 -3.94 -3.85
CA LEU A 44 -0.83 -4.44 -3.04
C LEU A 44 -1.74 -5.31 -3.92
N TYR A 45 -1.94 -6.56 -3.52
CA TYR A 45 -2.75 -7.55 -4.22
C TYR A 45 -4.03 -7.79 -3.41
N LEU A 46 -5.19 -7.66 -4.05
CA LEU A 46 -6.49 -7.88 -3.42
C LEU A 46 -7.23 -9.05 -4.07
N LYS A 47 -7.81 -9.92 -3.24
CA LYS A 47 -8.90 -10.83 -3.64
C LYS A 47 -10.22 -10.27 -3.14
N ILE A 48 -11.18 -10.08 -4.04
CA ILE A 48 -12.44 -9.39 -3.77
C ILE A 48 -13.60 -10.31 -4.15
N LYS A 49 -14.55 -10.47 -3.23
CA LYS A 49 -15.81 -11.18 -3.49
C LYS A 49 -17.00 -10.24 -3.40
N GLU A 50 -17.98 -10.49 -4.25
CA GLU A 50 -19.28 -9.87 -4.11
C GLU A 50 -20.09 -10.60 -3.02
N LYS A 51 -20.58 -9.85 -2.03
CA LYS A 51 -21.44 -10.34 -0.95
C LYS A 51 -22.54 -9.33 -0.71
N ASN A 52 -23.79 -9.77 -0.83
CA ASN A 52 -24.99 -8.92 -0.61
C ASN A 52 -24.94 -7.61 -1.40
N GLY A 53 -24.55 -7.69 -2.69
CA GLY A 53 -24.42 -6.53 -3.58
C GLY A 53 -23.27 -5.57 -3.27
N LYS A 54 -22.32 -5.96 -2.41
CA LYS A 54 -21.13 -5.17 -2.09
C LYS A 54 -19.85 -5.95 -2.41
N TYR A 55 -18.79 -5.23 -2.76
CA TYR A 55 -17.48 -5.82 -3.02
C TYR A 55 -16.63 -5.81 -1.74
N VAL A 56 -16.32 -6.99 -1.21
CA VAL A 56 -15.60 -7.20 0.05
C VAL A 56 -14.20 -7.76 -0.23
N ILE A 57 -13.18 -7.15 0.38
CA ILE A 57 -11.79 -7.61 0.31
C ILE A 57 -11.64 -8.84 1.19
N GLU A 58 -11.56 -10.03 0.61
CA GLU A 58 -11.35 -11.26 1.37
C GLU A 58 -9.88 -11.51 1.72
N GLU A 59 -8.98 -11.14 0.82
CA GLU A 59 -7.54 -11.34 1.02
C GLU A 59 -6.75 -10.08 0.65
N ALA A 60 -6.03 -9.57 1.65
CA ALA A 60 -4.88 -8.68 1.63
C ALA A 60 -3.55 -9.38 1.36
N LYS A 61 -2.76 -9.06 0.33
CA LYS A 61 -1.31 -9.35 0.33
C LYS A 61 -0.47 -8.22 -0.25
N PHE A 62 0.79 -8.12 0.13
CA PHE A 62 1.69 -7.10 -0.38
C PHE A 62 3.11 -7.59 -0.63
N GLU A 63 3.79 -6.92 -1.54
CA GLU A 63 5.25 -6.88 -1.62
C GLU A 63 5.71 -5.43 -1.58
N THR A 64 6.87 -5.19 -0.98
CA THR A 64 7.44 -3.85 -0.91
C THR A 64 8.95 -3.92 -0.91
N PHE A 65 9.56 -2.95 -1.57
CA PHE A 65 10.97 -2.64 -1.40
C PHE A 65 11.04 -1.27 -0.74
N GLY A 66 11.56 -1.22 0.47
CA GLY A 66 11.64 0.01 1.23
C GLY A 66 12.12 -0.19 2.65
N CYS A 67 12.13 0.88 3.43
CA CYS A 67 12.63 0.85 4.80
C CYS A 67 11.71 0.09 5.77
N ALA A 68 12.17 -0.13 7.02
CA ALA A 68 11.39 -0.83 8.04
C ALA A 68 9.99 -0.22 8.26
N ALA A 69 9.86 1.10 8.16
CA ALA A 69 8.57 1.78 8.26
C ALA A 69 7.66 1.51 7.06
N ALA A 70 8.20 1.33 5.86
CA ALA A 70 7.43 0.94 4.68
C ALA A 70 6.86 -0.48 4.86
N ILE A 71 7.70 -1.46 5.21
CA ILE A 71 7.27 -2.84 5.46
C ILE A 71 6.19 -2.89 6.56
N ALA A 72 6.40 -2.18 7.67
CA ALA A 72 5.43 -2.15 8.76
C ALA A 72 4.11 -1.49 8.34
N SER A 73 4.17 -0.37 7.60
CA SER A 73 2.98 0.34 7.10
C SER A 73 2.18 -0.50 6.11
N SER A 74 2.86 -1.20 5.19
CA SER A 74 2.25 -2.11 4.24
C SER A 74 1.56 -3.29 4.94
N SER A 75 2.22 -3.88 5.93
CA SER A 75 1.64 -4.97 6.72
C SER A 75 0.37 -4.51 7.46
N VAL A 76 0.43 -3.39 8.18
CA VAL A 76 -0.74 -2.84 8.88
C VAL A 76 -1.87 -2.51 7.91
N ALA A 77 -1.56 -1.90 6.76
CA ALA A 77 -2.55 -1.55 5.75
C ALA A 77 -3.33 -2.80 5.29
N THR A 78 -2.65 -3.93 5.04
CA THR A 78 -3.33 -5.17 4.64
C THR A 78 -4.27 -5.72 5.70
N GLU A 79 -3.93 -5.59 6.98
CA GLU A 79 -4.79 -6.04 8.07
C GLU A 79 -6.00 -5.12 8.26
N ILE A 80 -5.81 -3.80 8.14
CA ILE A 80 -6.89 -2.81 8.27
C ILE A 80 -7.96 -2.98 7.19
N ILE A 81 -7.58 -3.33 5.96
CA ILE A 81 -8.53 -3.41 4.83
C ILE A 81 -9.15 -4.80 4.65
N LYS A 82 -8.55 -5.84 5.21
CA LYS A 82 -9.08 -7.20 5.09
C LYS A 82 -10.45 -7.29 5.76
N GLY A 83 -11.43 -7.82 5.02
CA GLY A 83 -12.83 -7.94 5.45
C GLY A 83 -13.69 -6.69 5.22
N LYS A 84 -13.10 -5.56 4.83
CA LYS A 84 -13.84 -4.33 4.51
C LYS A 84 -14.41 -4.35 3.10
N THR A 85 -15.44 -3.55 2.86
CA THR A 85 -15.86 -3.25 1.49
C THR A 85 -14.85 -2.30 0.82
N ILE A 86 -14.87 -2.23 -0.52
CA ILE A 86 -14.01 -1.27 -1.25
C ILE A 86 -14.31 0.19 -0.86
N GLU A 87 -15.57 0.52 -0.54
CA GLU A 87 -15.96 1.86 -0.10
C GLU A 87 -15.45 2.18 1.31
N GLU A 88 -15.43 1.19 2.20
CA GLU A 88 -14.85 1.32 3.54
C GLU A 88 -13.32 1.41 3.48
N ALA A 89 -12.69 0.63 2.59
CA ALA A 89 -11.26 0.68 2.37
C ALA A 89 -10.79 2.02 1.78
N LEU A 90 -11.60 2.67 0.91
CA LEU A 90 -11.32 4.02 0.41
C LEU A 90 -11.28 5.10 1.51
N LYS A 91 -11.93 4.87 2.65
CA LYS A 91 -11.93 5.77 3.79
C LYS A 91 -10.71 5.60 4.69
N VAL A 92 -9.93 4.52 4.51
CA VAL A 92 -8.70 4.29 5.28
C VAL A 92 -7.67 5.32 4.87
N SER A 93 -7.16 6.05 5.86
CA SER A 93 -6.17 7.10 5.70
C SER A 93 -4.82 6.68 6.27
N ASN A 94 -3.75 7.42 5.92
CA ASN A 94 -2.45 7.21 6.56
C ASN A 94 -2.50 7.42 8.08
N LYS A 95 -3.43 8.25 8.58
CA LYS A 95 -3.62 8.46 10.01
C LYS A 95 -4.08 7.20 10.73
N ASP A 96 -4.93 6.40 10.09
CA ASP A 96 -5.39 5.11 10.64
C ASP A 96 -4.21 4.12 10.73
N ILE A 97 -3.37 4.07 9.69
CA ILE A 97 -2.15 3.25 9.66
C ILE A 97 -1.17 3.71 10.74
N LEU A 98 -0.92 5.01 10.87
CA LEU A 98 -0.05 5.58 11.90
C LEU A 98 -0.56 5.27 13.30
N LYS A 99 -1.87 5.41 13.53
CA LYS A 99 -2.50 5.10 14.81
C LYS A 99 -2.31 3.64 15.17
N GLU A 100 -2.53 2.74 14.21
CA GLU A 100 -2.36 1.30 14.45
C GLU A 100 -0.90 0.95 14.74
N LEU A 101 0.06 1.58 14.04
CA LEU A 101 1.50 1.44 14.33
C LEU A 101 1.94 2.07 15.65
N GLY A 102 1.09 2.80 16.37
CA GLY A 102 1.50 3.56 17.56
C GLY A 102 2.40 4.75 17.24
N GLY A 103 2.30 5.27 16.01
CA GLY A 103 3.07 6.40 15.49
C GLY A 103 4.31 6.01 14.70
N LEU A 104 4.80 6.97 13.92
CA LEU A 104 6.10 6.93 13.24
C LEU A 104 6.83 8.26 13.49
N PRO A 105 8.18 8.28 13.49
CA PRO A 105 8.94 9.53 13.40
C PRO A 105 8.46 10.38 12.22
N LEU A 106 8.43 11.71 12.37
CA LEU A 106 7.91 12.65 11.36
C LEU A 106 8.53 12.41 9.97
N VAL A 107 9.84 12.16 9.91
CA VAL A 107 10.58 11.88 8.68
C VAL A 107 10.16 10.58 7.96
N LYS A 108 9.41 9.69 8.61
CA LYS A 108 8.93 8.39 8.08
C LYS A 108 7.42 8.35 7.82
N VAL A 109 6.70 9.46 8.01
CA VAL A 109 5.26 9.53 7.75
C VAL A 109 4.91 9.27 6.27
N HIS A 110 5.83 9.54 5.33
CA HIS A 110 5.61 9.23 3.92
C HIS A 110 5.37 7.73 3.65
N CYS A 111 5.91 6.83 4.49
CA CYS A 111 5.67 5.39 4.35
C CYS A 111 4.20 5.00 4.57
N SER A 112 3.49 5.69 5.47
CA SER A 112 2.05 5.44 5.66
C SER A 112 1.21 6.05 4.54
N LEU A 113 1.66 7.15 3.93
CA LEU A 113 1.04 7.71 2.72
C LEU A 113 1.20 6.76 1.52
N LEU A 114 2.37 6.13 1.35
CA LEU A 114 2.60 5.14 0.31
C LEU A 114 1.62 3.96 0.43
N ALA A 115 1.44 3.43 1.64
CA ALA A 115 0.49 2.35 1.89
C ALA A 115 -0.98 2.77 1.65
N GLU A 116 -1.35 4.00 2.02
CA GLU A 116 -2.66 4.58 1.73
C GLU A 116 -2.90 4.73 0.21
N ASP A 117 -1.88 5.17 -0.53
CA ASP A 117 -1.91 5.26 -1.99
C ASP A 117 -2.05 3.87 -2.63
N ALA A 118 -1.40 2.84 -2.08
CA ALA A 118 -1.52 1.47 -2.57
C ALA A 118 -2.95 0.93 -2.46
N ILE A 119 -3.64 1.22 -1.35
CA ILE A 119 -5.06 0.87 -1.16
C ILE A 119 -5.91 1.53 -2.24
N ARG A 120 -5.75 2.84 -2.45
CA ARG A 120 -6.53 3.58 -3.45
C ARG A 120 -6.27 3.09 -4.86
N GLU A 121 -5.01 2.85 -5.22
CA GLU A 121 -4.64 2.38 -6.55
C GLU A 121 -5.18 0.97 -6.81
N ALA A 122 -5.16 0.09 -5.80
CA ALA A 122 -5.76 -1.24 -5.93
C ALA A 122 -7.27 -1.15 -6.15
N ILE A 123 -7.97 -0.29 -5.41
CA ILE A 123 -9.41 -0.11 -5.57
C ILE A 123 -9.74 0.54 -6.92
N TYR A 124 -8.97 1.54 -7.35
CA TYR A 124 -9.07 2.13 -8.69
C TYR A 124 -8.93 1.06 -9.77
N ASN A 125 -7.90 0.21 -9.68
CA ASN A 125 -7.69 -0.90 -10.61
C ASN A 125 -8.90 -1.85 -10.67
N PHE A 126 -9.48 -2.18 -9.51
CA PHE A 126 -10.68 -3.01 -9.44
C PHE A 126 -11.89 -2.36 -10.12
N MET A 127 -12.17 -1.10 -9.77
CA MET A 127 -13.30 -0.35 -10.30
C MET A 127 -13.21 -0.19 -11.82
N ARG A 128 -12.01 0.12 -12.34
CA ARG A 128 -11.74 0.14 -13.79
C ARG A 128 -12.04 -1.20 -14.44
N LYS A 129 -11.54 -2.32 -13.90
CA LYS A 129 -11.76 -3.67 -14.44
C LYS A 129 -13.23 -4.10 -14.43
N LYS A 130 -13.99 -3.66 -13.42
CA LYS A 130 -15.41 -3.98 -13.26
C LYS A 130 -16.35 -3.00 -13.96
N GLY A 131 -15.84 -1.93 -14.56
CA GLY A 131 -16.66 -0.88 -15.18
C GLY A 131 -17.52 -0.11 -14.17
N LEU A 132 -17.07 -0.01 -12.91
CA LEU A 132 -17.77 0.74 -11.86
C LEU A 132 -17.50 2.25 -12.02
N GLN A 133 -18.41 3.07 -11.52
CA GLN A 133 -18.22 4.52 -11.49
C GLN A 133 -17.05 4.90 -10.59
N ILE A 134 -16.05 5.57 -11.15
CA ILE A 134 -14.86 6.00 -10.41
C ILE A 134 -15.08 7.44 -9.91
N PRO A 135 -14.91 7.71 -8.60
CA PRO A 135 -14.97 9.08 -8.09
C PRO A 135 -13.88 9.96 -8.71
N GLU A 136 -14.21 11.20 -9.05
CA GLU A 136 -13.28 12.16 -9.69
C GLU A 136 -11.99 12.36 -8.86
N GLU A 137 -12.10 12.39 -7.53
CA GLU A 137 -10.95 12.49 -6.64
C GLU A 137 -10.00 11.29 -6.77
N LEU A 138 -10.56 10.09 -6.93
CA LEU A 138 -9.78 8.86 -7.07
C LEU A 138 -9.05 8.84 -8.43
N GLU A 139 -9.71 9.29 -9.51
CA GLU A 139 -9.09 9.46 -10.84
C GLU A 139 -7.93 10.46 -10.79
N LYS A 140 -8.13 11.64 -10.19
CA LYS A 140 -7.06 12.64 -10.02
C LYS A 140 -5.90 12.11 -9.18
N ARG A 141 -6.19 11.25 -8.19
CA ARG A 141 -5.16 10.64 -7.36
C ARG A 141 -4.39 9.55 -8.11
N HIS A 142 -5.06 8.75 -8.93
CA HIS A 142 -4.42 7.77 -9.83
C HIS A 142 -3.35 8.42 -10.70
N GLU A 143 -3.66 9.53 -11.37
CA GLU A 143 -2.70 10.22 -12.24
C GLU A 143 -1.43 10.68 -11.48
N LYS A 144 -1.59 11.17 -10.25
CA LYS A 144 -0.46 11.56 -9.39
C LYS A 144 0.35 10.37 -8.90
N ILE A 145 -0.31 9.25 -8.59
CA ILE A 145 0.34 8.00 -8.19
C ILE A 145 1.16 7.45 -9.35
N LYS A 146 0.57 7.35 -10.53
CA LYS A 146 1.22 6.85 -11.75
C LYS A 146 2.48 7.66 -12.07
N ALA A 147 2.38 9.00 -12.07
CA ALA A 147 3.53 9.86 -12.32
C ALA A 147 4.67 9.70 -11.29
N ARG A 148 4.36 9.43 -10.02
CA ARG A 148 5.38 9.14 -8.99
C ARG A 148 5.98 7.75 -9.17
N LEU A 149 5.16 6.74 -9.46
CA LEU A 149 5.63 5.38 -9.72
C LEU A 149 6.58 5.34 -10.91
N ASP A 150 6.21 5.95 -12.04
CA ASP A 150 7.04 5.98 -13.26
C ASP A 150 8.43 6.56 -12.98
N LYS A 151 8.49 7.70 -12.27
CA LYS A 151 9.75 8.31 -11.83
C LYS A 151 10.56 7.40 -10.91
N THR A 152 9.89 6.72 -9.98
CA THR A 152 10.55 5.82 -9.02
C THR A 152 11.16 4.61 -9.74
N LEU A 153 10.42 4.02 -10.69
CA LEU A 153 10.89 2.90 -11.49
C LEU A 153 12.01 3.31 -12.46
N GLU A 154 11.93 4.49 -13.07
CA GLU A 154 13.00 5.02 -13.92
C GLU A 154 14.29 5.24 -13.11
N MET A 155 14.19 5.77 -11.88
CA MET A 155 15.31 5.89 -10.96
C MET A 155 15.93 4.52 -10.66
N HIS A 156 15.12 3.50 -10.36
CA HIS A 156 15.61 2.14 -10.07
C HIS A 156 16.29 1.50 -11.28
N LYS A 157 15.75 1.72 -12.50
CA LYS A 157 16.36 1.27 -13.75
C LYS A 157 17.73 1.92 -13.97
N LYS A 158 17.85 3.24 -13.78
CA LYS A 158 19.13 3.97 -13.89
C LYS A 158 20.18 3.50 -12.90
N LEU A 159 19.76 3.08 -11.71
CA LEU A 159 20.62 2.53 -10.67
C LEU A 159 20.93 1.03 -10.83
N GLY A 160 20.35 0.36 -11.84
CA GLY A 160 20.58 -1.06 -12.11
C GLY A 160 19.83 -2.04 -11.19
N TYR A 161 18.88 -1.57 -10.38
CA TYR A 161 18.08 -2.42 -9.49
C TYR A 161 16.93 -3.15 -10.20
N VAL A 162 16.55 -2.70 -11.40
CA VAL A 162 15.53 -3.34 -12.23
C VAL A 162 16.14 -3.62 -13.59
N THR A 163 16.48 -4.88 -13.85
CA THR A 163 16.75 -5.38 -15.20
C THR A 163 15.42 -5.50 -15.94
N GLY A 164 15.41 -5.27 -17.26
CA GLY A 164 14.21 -5.31 -18.09
C GLY A 164 13.33 -6.55 -17.86
N GLU A 165 12.03 -6.35 -18.11
CA GLU A 165 10.90 -7.26 -17.86
C GLU A 165 11.19 -8.74 -18.15
N ASN A 166 10.83 -9.61 -17.20
CA ASN A 166 10.40 -10.99 -17.45
C ASN A 166 8.89 -11.07 -17.16
#